data_AF-A0A3D4NFL2-F1
#
_entry.id   AF-A0A3D4NFL2-F1
#
_cell.length_a   1.000
_cell.length_b   1.000
_cell.length_c   1.000
_cell.angle_alpha   90.00
_cell.angle_beta   90.00
_cell.angle_gamma   90.00
#
_symmetry.space_group_name_H-M   'P 1'
#
loop_
_entity.id
_entity.type
_entity.pdbx_description
1 polymer ?
#
loop_
_entity_poly.entity_id
_entity_poly.type
_entity_poly.pdbx_seq_one_letter_code
_entity_poly.pdbx_strand_id
1 'polypeptide(L)'
;MLIAVFIHSLFFLVFWLTNLAYQKSLNDFLISATGLRTNFLLIFMIFASLVAVWSIIIFLRQQHASRKGSTWPFLIISNFFLIFFYGSFIFIFLKNSAQLYRLGQGFLYFRLFFDTFFLFLIIWIMRRRVKDGRAMKKLMLLAGFIVIWLIPLILPPQNVYKGNLPEKPLLIAHRGAASLAPENTLSAMQTAADLGVYGLETDISVSKDGELFLMHDNTLIRTTNVAKMYSERKNLPAESFSWDELAGLDAGSWFYNPRNLSGERIPTMAEALQMAKKNNLYFIYDLRIPLPEHPYADSVLEQCLESIKTSGVVDHTWVLTKPEQIDLVQSILPAAVLTAGIGYYERPPSPTTLVTDGFKVVNSVYSLSNRMIHAYQKAGLWVNLWLVDEPWQYSRLWLTGVDSVTSNYVQLFAAMDRPRLAITYPVYIAIWSVIGLLAGLFLIIRK
;
A
#
# COMPACT_ATOMS: atom_id res chain seq x y z
N MET A 1 -17.91 -4.56 -27.85
CA MET A 1 -17.20 -3.31 -27.53
C MET A 1 -17.86 -2.53 -26.40
N LEU A 2 -19.13 -2.13 -26.52
CA LEU A 2 -19.86 -1.36 -25.50
C LEU A 2 -19.72 -1.88 -24.05
N ILE A 3 -20.06 -3.16 -23.84
CA ILE A 3 -19.96 -3.81 -22.53
C ILE A 3 -18.50 -3.85 -22.05
N ALA A 4 -17.56 -4.13 -22.96
CA ALA A 4 -16.14 -4.16 -22.61
C ALA A 4 -15.67 -2.79 -22.14
N VAL A 5 -15.96 -1.72 -22.89
CA VAL A 5 -15.60 -0.34 -22.54
C VAL A 5 -16.18 0.04 -21.17
N PHE A 6 -17.47 -0.23 -20.95
CA PHE A 6 -18.11 0.03 -19.65
C PHE A 6 -17.40 -0.68 -18.48
N ILE A 7 -17.09 -1.97 -18.64
CA ILE A 7 -16.37 -2.76 -17.61
C ILE A 7 -14.97 -2.16 -17.34
N HIS A 8 -14.23 -1.79 -18.39
CA HIS A 8 -12.90 -1.21 -18.25
C HIS A 8 -12.95 0.17 -17.58
N SER A 9 -13.94 1.01 -17.93
CA SER A 9 -14.16 2.29 -17.27
C SER A 9 -14.49 2.13 -15.78
N LEU A 10 -15.39 1.19 -15.44
CA LEU A 10 -15.71 0.91 -14.05
C LEU A 10 -14.50 0.38 -13.28
N PHE A 11 -13.74 -0.54 -13.88
CA PHE A 11 -12.51 -1.05 -13.29
C PHE A 11 -11.48 0.06 -13.04
N PHE A 12 -11.28 0.94 -14.03
CA PHE A 12 -10.37 2.09 -13.89
C PHE A 12 -10.77 2.96 -12.70
N LEU A 13 -12.06 3.29 -12.58
CA LEU A 13 -12.58 4.10 -11.48
C LEU A 13 -12.40 3.41 -10.12
N VAL A 14 -12.78 2.13 -10.00
CA VAL A 14 -12.66 1.38 -8.75
C VAL A 14 -11.19 1.22 -8.33
N PHE A 15 -10.30 0.92 -9.28
CA PHE A 15 -8.87 0.82 -9.01
C PHE A 15 -8.35 2.12 -8.39
N TRP A 16 -8.63 3.27 -9.00
CA TRP A 16 -8.13 4.53 -8.49
C TRP A 16 -8.80 4.95 -7.18
N LEU A 17 -10.11 4.78 -7.03
CA LEU A 17 -10.82 5.08 -5.78
C LEU A 17 -10.34 4.22 -4.58
N THR A 18 -9.76 3.05 -4.85
CA THR A 18 -9.18 2.17 -3.82
C THR A 18 -7.67 2.31 -3.68
N ASN A 19 -7.03 3.26 -4.39
CA ASN A 19 -5.58 3.44 -4.42
C ASN A 19 -5.19 4.91 -4.21
N LEU A 20 -5.82 5.53 -3.20
CA LEU A 20 -5.75 6.96 -2.91
C LEU A 20 -4.32 7.46 -2.68
N ALA A 21 -3.50 6.73 -1.92
CA ALA A 21 -2.13 7.16 -1.66
C ALA A 21 -1.29 7.17 -2.94
N TYR A 22 -1.44 6.13 -3.77
CA TYR A 22 -0.74 6.04 -5.05
C TYR A 22 -1.23 7.07 -6.09
N GLN A 23 -2.46 7.60 -5.96
CA GLN A 23 -2.92 8.72 -6.80
C GLN A 23 -1.99 9.92 -6.69
N LYS A 24 -1.57 10.25 -5.45
CA LYS A 24 -0.67 11.38 -5.19
C LYS A 24 0.67 11.14 -5.87
N SER A 25 1.27 9.97 -5.66
CA SER A 25 2.56 9.60 -6.27
C SER A 25 2.52 9.66 -7.80
N LEU A 26 1.45 9.17 -8.44
CA LEU A 26 1.32 9.25 -9.89
C LEU A 26 1.17 10.71 -10.38
N ASN A 27 0.37 11.52 -9.70
CA ASN A 27 0.22 12.92 -10.06
C ASN A 27 1.54 13.69 -9.92
N ASP A 28 2.27 13.49 -8.82
CA ASP A 28 3.57 14.12 -8.59
C ASP A 28 4.56 13.75 -9.71
N PHE A 29 4.59 12.47 -10.12
CA PHE A 29 5.38 12.01 -11.26
C PHE A 29 5.00 12.72 -12.58
N LEU A 30 3.70 12.81 -12.89
CA LEU A 30 3.24 13.43 -14.13
C LEU A 30 3.49 14.96 -14.15
N ILE A 31 3.32 15.63 -13.01
CA ILE A 31 3.68 17.05 -12.86
C ILE A 31 5.17 17.24 -13.11
N SER A 32 6.02 16.39 -12.53
CA SER A 32 7.47 16.45 -12.75
C SER A 32 7.85 16.20 -14.21
N ALA A 33 7.18 15.27 -14.89
CA ALA A 33 7.50 14.90 -16.27
C ALA A 33 7.01 15.95 -17.30
N THR A 34 5.93 16.66 -17.01
CA THR A 34 5.27 17.56 -17.97
C THR A 34 5.47 19.05 -17.64
N GLY A 35 5.81 19.38 -16.40
CA GLY A 35 5.82 20.75 -15.88
C GLY A 35 4.43 21.35 -15.61
N LEU A 36 3.34 20.65 -15.94
CA LEU A 36 1.98 21.15 -15.78
C LEU A 36 1.45 20.81 -14.38
N ARG A 37 1.14 21.83 -13.58
CA ARG A 37 0.57 21.67 -12.24
C ARG A 37 -0.94 21.42 -12.31
N THR A 38 -1.34 20.19 -12.60
CA THR A 38 -2.75 19.77 -12.62
C THR A 38 -2.94 18.39 -11.98
N ASN A 39 -4.18 18.07 -11.63
CA ASN A 39 -4.54 16.72 -11.16
C ASN A 39 -4.87 15.84 -12.38
N PHE A 40 -3.82 15.30 -13.00
CA PHE A 40 -3.93 14.44 -14.18
C PHE A 40 -4.88 13.27 -13.95
N LEU A 41 -4.78 12.64 -12.78
CA LEU A 41 -5.59 11.48 -12.49
C LEU A 41 -7.08 11.82 -12.40
N LEU A 42 -7.43 12.95 -11.79
CA LEU A 42 -8.82 13.42 -11.77
C LEU A 42 -9.37 13.61 -13.18
N ILE A 43 -8.57 14.19 -14.10
CA ILE A 43 -8.96 14.33 -15.51
C ILE A 43 -9.20 12.96 -16.14
N PHE A 44 -8.31 11.99 -15.92
CA PHE A 44 -8.46 10.63 -16.44
C PHE A 44 -9.68 9.91 -15.86
N MET A 45 -9.99 10.11 -14.58
CA MET A 45 -11.18 9.55 -13.93
C MET A 45 -12.47 10.19 -14.45
N ILE A 46 -12.49 11.50 -14.67
CA ILE A 46 -13.63 12.19 -15.31
C ILE A 46 -13.83 11.62 -16.72
N PHE A 47 -12.75 11.49 -17.50
CA PHE A 47 -12.82 10.91 -18.84
C PHE A 47 -13.37 9.47 -18.82
N ALA A 48 -12.86 8.61 -17.94
CA ALA A 48 -13.38 7.25 -17.78
C ALA A 48 -14.87 7.24 -17.38
N SER A 49 -15.29 8.16 -16.52
CA SER A 49 -16.70 8.30 -16.10
C SER A 49 -17.60 8.68 -17.26
N LEU A 50 -17.19 9.65 -18.09
CA LEU A 50 -17.94 10.06 -19.27
C LEU A 50 -18.07 8.91 -20.28
N VAL A 51 -17.00 8.14 -20.50
CA VAL A 51 -17.01 6.96 -21.37
C VAL A 51 -17.94 5.86 -20.83
N ALA A 52 -17.98 5.65 -19.50
CA ALA A 52 -18.91 4.72 -18.86
C ALA A 52 -20.38 5.14 -19.07
N VAL A 53 -20.70 6.42 -18.82
CA VAL A 53 -22.06 6.97 -19.00
C VAL A 53 -22.48 6.89 -20.47
N TRP A 54 -21.61 7.25 -21.41
CA TRP A 54 -21.90 7.14 -22.84
C TRP A 54 -22.18 5.69 -23.26
N SER A 55 -21.46 4.73 -22.65
CA SER A 55 -21.70 3.31 -22.89
C SER A 55 -23.09 2.87 -22.43
N ILE A 56 -23.55 3.36 -21.27
CA ILE A 56 -24.92 3.09 -20.79
C ILE A 56 -25.96 3.72 -21.72
N ILE A 57 -25.77 4.98 -22.13
CA ILE A 57 -26.71 5.69 -23.00
C ILE A 57 -26.89 4.95 -24.33
N ILE A 58 -25.79 4.52 -24.95
CA ILE A 58 -25.87 3.74 -26.21
C ILE A 58 -26.54 2.39 -25.97
N PHE A 59 -26.26 1.73 -24.84
CA PHE A 59 -26.89 0.43 -24.51
C PHE A 59 -28.41 0.56 -24.41
N LEU A 60 -28.89 1.56 -23.66
CA LEU A 60 -30.31 1.83 -23.46
C LEU A 60 -31.00 2.23 -24.77
N ARG A 61 -30.35 3.09 -25.58
CA ARG A 61 -30.84 3.45 -26.92
C ARG A 61 -30.97 2.25 -27.84
N GLN A 62 -29.99 1.34 -27.84
CA GLN A 62 -30.04 0.14 -28.67
C GLN A 62 -31.15 -0.84 -28.27
N GLN A 63 -31.65 -0.77 -27.03
CA GLN A 63 -32.80 -1.59 -26.60
C GLN A 63 -34.16 -1.01 -27.01
N HIS A 64 -34.28 0.31 -27.17
CA HIS A 64 -35.58 1.00 -27.32
C HIS A 64 -35.77 1.73 -28.66
N ALA A 65 -34.71 2.00 -29.43
CA ALA A 65 -34.79 2.79 -30.65
C ALA A 65 -35.02 1.93 -31.90
N SER A 66 -35.97 2.33 -32.76
CA SER A 66 -36.24 1.72 -34.06
C SER A 66 -35.19 2.04 -35.14
N ARG A 67 -34.43 3.15 -34.98
CA ARG A 67 -33.30 3.54 -35.82
C ARG A 67 -32.03 3.70 -35.00
N LYS A 68 -30.95 3.06 -35.44
CA LYS A 68 -29.62 3.18 -34.83
C LYS A 68 -28.94 4.45 -35.36
N GLY A 69 -28.70 5.43 -34.49
CA GLY A 69 -27.88 6.60 -34.81
C GLY A 69 -26.40 6.24 -35.03
N SER A 70 -25.60 7.17 -35.55
CA SER A 70 -24.16 6.95 -35.77
C SER A 70 -23.43 6.68 -34.46
N THR A 71 -22.70 5.57 -34.40
CA THR A 71 -21.88 5.20 -33.24
C THR A 71 -20.39 5.46 -33.47
N TRP A 72 -19.97 5.89 -34.66
CA TRP A 72 -18.55 6.00 -35.00
C TRP A 72 -17.74 6.92 -34.07
N PRO A 73 -18.25 8.09 -33.61
CA PRO A 73 -17.54 8.90 -32.60
C PRO A 73 -17.30 8.14 -31.29
N PHE A 74 -18.28 7.36 -30.84
CA PHE A 74 -18.13 6.50 -29.67
C PHE A 74 -17.09 5.41 -29.92
N LEU A 75 -17.06 4.81 -31.12
CA LEU A 75 -16.08 3.79 -31.44
C LEU A 75 -14.64 4.34 -31.37
N ILE A 76 -14.39 5.53 -31.92
CA ILE A 76 -13.08 6.17 -31.87
C ILE A 76 -12.65 6.43 -30.43
N ILE A 77 -13.51 7.11 -29.65
CA ILE A 77 -13.20 7.47 -28.26
C ILE A 77 -13.04 6.23 -27.40
N SER A 78 -13.83 5.18 -27.64
CA SER A 78 -13.70 3.89 -26.97
C SER A 78 -12.37 3.20 -27.25
N ASN A 79 -11.92 3.19 -28.51
CA ASN A 79 -10.64 2.59 -28.86
C ASN A 79 -9.48 3.37 -28.23
N PHE A 80 -9.52 4.70 -28.29
CA PHE A 80 -8.55 5.55 -27.59
C PHE A 80 -8.53 5.25 -26.08
N PHE A 81 -9.71 5.19 -25.43
CA PHE A 81 -9.80 4.86 -24.01
C PHE A 81 -9.21 3.49 -23.69
N LEU A 82 -9.47 2.45 -24.51
CA LEU A 82 -8.92 1.12 -24.27
C LEU A 82 -7.39 1.08 -24.43
N ILE A 83 -6.84 1.75 -25.46
CA ILE A 83 -5.40 1.87 -25.65
C ILE A 83 -4.77 2.60 -24.45
N PHE A 84 -5.35 3.73 -24.04
CA PHE A 84 -4.91 4.48 -22.87
C PHE A 84 -4.98 3.63 -21.59
N PHE A 85 -6.09 2.93 -21.38
CA PHE A 85 -6.31 2.04 -20.24
C PHE A 85 -5.19 0.99 -20.16
N TYR A 86 -5.01 0.19 -21.21
CA TYR A 86 -4.02 -0.89 -21.18
C TYR A 86 -2.59 -0.34 -21.10
N GLY A 87 -2.28 0.74 -21.85
CA GLY A 87 -0.99 1.40 -21.77
C GLY A 87 -0.67 1.90 -20.36
N SER A 88 -1.63 2.52 -19.68
CA SER A 88 -1.45 3.02 -18.31
C SER A 88 -1.21 1.89 -17.30
N PHE A 89 -2.00 0.81 -17.34
CA PHE A 89 -1.81 -0.33 -16.42
C PHE A 89 -0.53 -1.11 -16.69
N ILE A 90 -0.16 -1.30 -17.96
CA ILE A 90 1.14 -1.89 -18.33
C ILE A 90 2.27 -1.04 -17.75
N PHE A 91 2.23 0.27 -17.94
CA PHE A 91 3.23 1.18 -17.38
C PHE A 91 3.30 1.10 -15.85
N ILE A 92 2.15 1.12 -15.17
CA ILE A 92 2.07 1.04 -13.70
C ILE A 92 2.67 -0.26 -13.19
N PHE A 93 2.32 -1.41 -13.78
CA PHE A 93 2.81 -2.71 -13.32
C PHE A 93 4.28 -2.96 -13.64
N LEU A 94 4.79 -2.38 -14.73
CA LEU A 94 6.22 -2.39 -15.05
C LEU A 94 7.01 -1.50 -14.08
N LYS A 95 6.46 -0.37 -13.66
CA LYS A 95 7.11 0.56 -12.72
C LYS A 95 7.01 0.09 -11.28
N ASN A 96 5.92 -0.57 -10.90
CA ASN A 96 5.71 -1.08 -9.57
C ASN A 96 4.89 -2.37 -9.61
N SER A 97 5.57 -3.52 -9.61
CA SER A 97 4.95 -4.85 -9.63
C SER A 97 4.09 -5.13 -8.39
N ALA A 98 4.31 -4.43 -7.27
CA ALA A 98 3.49 -4.55 -6.07
C ALA A 98 2.04 -4.12 -6.29
N GLN A 99 1.78 -3.29 -7.29
CA GLN A 99 0.43 -2.89 -7.67
C GLN A 99 -0.38 -4.07 -8.23
N LEU A 100 0.27 -5.06 -8.84
CA LEU A 100 -0.38 -6.28 -9.30
C LEU A 100 -0.82 -7.15 -8.11
N TYR A 101 0.06 -7.35 -7.12
CA TYR A 101 -0.26 -8.07 -5.89
C TYR A 101 -1.42 -7.40 -5.14
N ARG A 102 -1.37 -6.08 -5.03
CA ARG A 102 -2.41 -5.26 -4.43
C ARG A 102 -3.76 -5.42 -5.13
N LEU A 103 -3.77 -5.44 -6.47
CA LEU A 103 -4.99 -5.69 -7.22
C LEU A 103 -5.59 -7.06 -6.87
N GLY A 104 -4.76 -8.10 -6.77
CA GLY A 104 -5.18 -9.42 -6.32
C GLY A 104 -5.75 -9.40 -4.89
N GLN A 105 -5.09 -8.71 -3.96
CA GLN A 105 -5.57 -8.55 -2.58
C GLN A 105 -6.93 -7.81 -2.55
N GLY A 106 -7.08 -6.75 -3.33
CA GLY A 106 -8.35 -6.04 -3.47
C GLY A 106 -9.46 -6.93 -4.03
N PHE A 107 -9.17 -7.71 -5.08
CA PHE A 107 -10.12 -8.67 -5.64
C PHE A 107 -10.60 -9.68 -4.58
N LEU A 108 -9.68 -10.22 -3.78
CA LEU A 108 -10.00 -11.18 -2.71
C LEU A 108 -10.77 -10.52 -1.55
N TYR A 109 -10.49 -9.26 -1.23
CA TYR A 109 -11.18 -8.52 -0.18
C TYR A 109 -12.61 -8.14 -0.59
N PHE A 110 -12.80 -7.66 -1.81
CA PHE A 110 -14.08 -7.23 -2.36
C PHE A 110 -14.84 -8.35 -3.09
N ARG A 111 -14.46 -9.62 -2.85
CA ARG A 111 -14.91 -10.76 -3.67
C ARG A 111 -16.43 -10.95 -3.68
N LEU A 112 -17.16 -10.52 -2.65
CA LEU A 112 -18.62 -10.57 -2.65
C LEU A 112 -19.24 -9.88 -3.88
N PHE A 113 -18.72 -8.72 -4.29
CA PHE A 113 -19.21 -8.01 -5.48
C PHE A 113 -18.88 -8.78 -6.76
N PHE A 114 -17.64 -9.29 -6.86
CA PHE A 114 -17.18 -10.04 -8.02
C PHE A 114 -17.91 -11.38 -8.16
N ASP A 115 -18.01 -12.15 -7.08
CA ASP A 115 -18.74 -13.43 -7.02
C ASP A 115 -20.20 -13.25 -7.43
N THR A 116 -20.85 -12.19 -6.93
CA THR A 116 -22.22 -11.84 -7.32
C THR A 116 -22.31 -11.56 -8.82
N PHE A 117 -21.43 -10.69 -9.33
CA PHE A 117 -21.40 -10.35 -10.75
C PHE A 117 -21.18 -11.59 -11.64
N PHE A 118 -20.20 -12.43 -11.30
CA PHE A 118 -19.90 -13.63 -12.07
C PHE A 118 -21.02 -14.66 -11.99
N LEU A 119 -21.66 -14.83 -10.83
CA LEU A 119 -22.81 -15.71 -10.68
C LEU A 119 -23.93 -15.33 -11.65
N PHE A 120 -24.34 -14.05 -11.66
CA PHE A 120 -25.38 -13.57 -12.58
C PHE A 120 -24.94 -13.60 -14.04
N LEU A 121 -23.68 -13.29 -14.35
CA LEU A 121 -23.15 -13.36 -15.70
C LEU A 121 -23.19 -14.80 -16.24
N ILE A 122 -22.72 -15.77 -15.45
CA ILE A 122 -22.72 -17.18 -15.82
C ILE A 122 -24.16 -17.67 -16.03
N ILE A 123 -25.08 -17.34 -15.12
CA ILE A 123 -26.51 -17.69 -15.28
C ILE A 123 -27.07 -17.07 -16.56
N TRP A 124 -26.79 -15.80 -16.84
CA TRP A 124 -27.25 -15.15 -18.06
C TRP A 124 -26.73 -15.83 -19.34
N ILE A 125 -25.45 -16.25 -19.36
CA ILE A 125 -24.88 -17.02 -20.48
C ILE A 125 -25.56 -18.38 -20.60
N MET A 126 -25.71 -19.11 -19.48
CA MET A 126 -26.34 -20.42 -19.39
C MET A 126 -27.77 -20.38 -19.95
N ARG A 127 -28.58 -19.39 -19.55
CA ARG A 127 -29.95 -19.20 -20.05
C ARG A 127 -30.02 -18.98 -21.55
N ARG A 128 -29.04 -18.28 -22.14
CA ARG A 128 -28.98 -18.06 -23.60
C ARG A 128 -28.61 -19.31 -24.38
N ARG A 129 -27.73 -20.16 -23.83
CA ARG A 129 -27.27 -21.38 -24.50
C ARG A 129 -28.24 -22.55 -24.39
N VAL A 130 -29.14 -22.54 -23.41
CA VAL A 130 -30.12 -23.62 -23.17
C VAL A 130 -31.54 -23.19 -23.50
N LYS A 131 -31.71 -22.44 -24.60
CA LYS A 131 -33.03 -22.00 -25.06
C LYS A 131 -33.98 -23.14 -25.43
N ASP A 132 -33.46 -24.31 -25.85
CA ASP A 132 -34.27 -25.44 -26.37
C ASP A 132 -33.89 -26.80 -25.75
N GLY A 133 -34.00 -26.93 -24.42
CA GLY A 133 -33.53 -28.13 -23.70
C GLY A 133 -34.62 -28.97 -23.04
N ARG A 134 -34.62 -30.28 -23.35
CA ARG A 134 -35.24 -31.37 -22.55
C ARG A 134 -34.93 -31.20 -21.05
N ALA A 135 -35.81 -31.71 -20.17
CA ALA A 135 -35.70 -31.58 -18.71
C ALA A 135 -34.28 -31.84 -18.15
N MET A 136 -33.57 -32.82 -18.72
CA MET A 136 -32.18 -33.13 -18.36
C MET A 136 -31.21 -31.94 -18.47
N LYS A 137 -31.30 -31.11 -19.52
CA LYS A 137 -30.43 -29.94 -19.67
C LYS A 137 -30.71 -28.89 -18.60
N LYS A 138 -31.98 -28.73 -18.18
CA LYS A 138 -32.35 -27.82 -17.09
C LYS A 138 -31.82 -28.32 -15.74
N LEU A 139 -31.87 -29.63 -15.51
CA LEU A 139 -31.32 -30.24 -14.30
C LEU A 139 -29.80 -30.05 -14.21
N MET A 140 -29.08 -30.26 -15.32
CA MET A 140 -27.63 -30.01 -15.38
C MET A 140 -27.29 -28.53 -15.14
N LEU A 141 -28.10 -27.60 -15.66
CA LEU A 141 -27.91 -26.17 -15.38
C LEU A 141 -28.11 -25.83 -13.91
N LEU A 142 -29.15 -26.38 -13.28
CA LEU A 142 -29.41 -26.18 -11.86
C LEU A 142 -28.29 -26.77 -11.00
N ALA A 143 -27.82 -27.97 -11.34
CA ALA A 143 -26.68 -28.59 -10.66
C ALA A 143 -25.40 -27.74 -10.80
N GLY A 144 -25.08 -27.27 -12.01
CA GLY A 144 -23.94 -26.38 -12.23
C GLY A 144 -24.06 -25.04 -11.49
N PHE A 145 -25.26 -24.45 -11.44
CA PHE A 145 -25.53 -23.27 -10.64
C PHE A 145 -25.27 -23.51 -9.15
N ILE A 146 -25.79 -24.61 -8.59
CA ILE A 146 -25.60 -24.96 -7.19
C ILE A 146 -24.10 -25.10 -6.88
N VAL A 147 -23.34 -25.81 -7.73
CA VAL A 147 -21.89 -25.95 -7.55
C VAL A 147 -21.20 -24.58 -7.50
N ILE A 148 -21.47 -23.70 -8.46
CA ILE A 148 -20.85 -22.37 -8.52
C ILE A 148 -21.26 -21.51 -7.32
N TRP A 149 -22.53 -21.59 -6.91
CA TRP A 149 -23.04 -20.85 -5.77
C TRP A 149 -22.46 -21.32 -4.43
N LEU A 150 -22.11 -22.60 -4.30
CA LEU A 150 -21.52 -23.15 -3.07
C LEU A 150 -20.03 -22.83 -2.90
N ILE A 151 -19.27 -22.60 -3.99
CA ILE A 151 -17.81 -22.35 -3.92
C ILE A 151 -17.46 -21.19 -2.94
N PRO A 152 -18.13 -20.02 -2.99
CA PRO A 152 -17.84 -18.93 -2.06
C PRO A 152 -18.13 -19.22 -0.59
N LEU A 153 -18.96 -20.22 -0.27
CA LEU A 153 -19.19 -20.62 1.12
C LEU A 153 -18.00 -21.40 1.71
N ILE A 154 -17.26 -22.13 0.86
CA ILE A 154 -16.06 -22.89 1.24
C ILE A 154 -14.86 -21.95 1.36
N LEU A 155 -14.72 -21.03 0.41
CA LEU A 155 -13.65 -20.04 0.37
C LEU A 155 -14.29 -18.65 0.47
N PRO A 156 -14.60 -18.14 1.68
CA PRO A 156 -15.22 -16.83 1.79
C PRO A 156 -14.25 -15.71 1.35
N PRO A 157 -14.79 -14.52 0.97
CA PRO A 157 -13.98 -13.33 0.73
C PRO A 157 -13.11 -12.96 1.93
N GLN A 158 -11.98 -12.26 1.69
CA GLN A 158 -11.03 -11.90 2.76
C GLN A 158 -11.55 -10.82 3.72
N ASN A 159 -12.65 -10.13 3.39
CA ASN A 159 -13.32 -9.23 4.32
C ASN A 159 -14.33 -9.97 5.23
N VAL A 160 -14.45 -11.30 5.12
CA VAL A 160 -15.34 -12.10 5.95
C VAL A 160 -14.54 -12.79 7.05
N TYR A 161 -14.99 -12.65 8.30
CA TYR A 161 -14.31 -13.23 9.46
C TYR A 161 -15.24 -14.09 10.32
N LYS A 162 -14.63 -14.99 11.11
CA LYS A 162 -15.31 -15.91 12.03
C LYS A 162 -14.86 -15.62 13.46
N GLY A 163 -15.80 -15.65 14.40
CA GLY A 163 -15.51 -15.39 15.81
C GLY A 163 -15.24 -13.92 16.11
N ASN A 164 -14.37 -13.66 17.09
CA ASN A 164 -14.00 -12.32 17.50
C ASN A 164 -13.00 -11.71 16.49
N LEU A 165 -12.99 -10.37 16.43
CA LEU A 165 -11.95 -9.67 15.69
C LEU A 165 -10.58 -9.93 16.35
N PRO A 166 -9.51 -10.13 15.56
CA PRO A 166 -8.15 -10.10 16.07
C PRO A 166 -7.83 -8.75 16.72
N GLU A 167 -6.75 -8.72 17.50
CA GLU A 167 -6.23 -7.47 18.03
C GLU A 167 -5.91 -6.49 16.90
N LYS A 168 -6.12 -5.20 17.18
CA LYS A 168 -5.87 -4.13 16.23
C LYS A 168 -4.35 -4.05 15.98
N PRO A 169 -3.88 -4.13 14.72
CA PRO A 169 -2.46 -4.04 14.44
C PRO A 169 -1.90 -2.70 14.93
N LEU A 170 -0.75 -2.78 15.59
CA LEU A 170 -0.02 -1.62 16.08
C LEU A 170 0.51 -0.79 14.91
N LEU A 171 0.71 0.51 15.15
CA LEU A 171 1.04 1.47 14.11
C LEU A 171 2.48 1.94 14.24
N ILE A 172 3.23 1.88 13.15
CA ILE A 172 4.54 2.50 13.00
C ILE A 172 4.40 3.66 12.01
N ALA A 173 4.85 4.85 12.40
CA ALA A 173 4.73 6.04 11.57
C ALA A 173 5.92 6.15 10.60
N HIS A 174 5.66 6.01 9.30
CA HIS A 174 6.67 6.03 8.24
C HIS A 174 7.22 7.44 8.05
N ARG A 175 8.53 7.60 8.30
CA ARG A 175 9.22 8.91 8.34
C ARG A 175 8.57 9.89 9.31
N GLY A 176 8.05 9.37 10.42
CA GLY A 176 7.09 10.07 11.28
C GLY A 176 5.67 10.08 10.70
N ALA A 177 4.84 11.06 11.04
CA ALA A 177 3.51 11.21 10.45
C ALA A 177 3.56 11.94 9.10
N ALA A 178 4.22 11.34 8.08
CA ALA A 178 4.57 12.00 6.81
C ALA A 178 3.38 12.53 5.97
N SER A 179 2.14 12.09 6.26
CA SER A 179 0.94 12.70 5.65
C SER A 179 0.43 13.95 6.35
N LEU A 180 0.92 14.25 7.56
CA LEU A 180 0.49 15.36 8.41
C LEU A 180 1.58 16.42 8.62
N ALA A 181 2.84 16.04 8.53
CA ALA A 181 3.99 16.91 8.72
C ALA A 181 5.13 16.50 7.76
N PRO A 182 6.12 17.39 7.50
CA PRO A 182 7.22 17.09 6.59
C PRO A 182 7.97 15.83 7.02
N GLU A 183 8.10 14.87 6.11
CA GLU A 183 8.73 13.58 6.40
C GLU A 183 10.14 13.74 6.99
N ASN A 184 10.54 12.83 7.88
CA ASN A 184 11.88 12.78 8.48
C ASN A 184 12.28 14.06 9.25
N THR A 185 11.30 14.72 9.89
CA THR A 185 11.52 15.86 10.79
C THR A 185 11.06 15.55 12.22
N LEU A 186 11.57 16.31 13.20
CA LEU A 186 11.12 16.16 14.60
C LEU A 186 9.62 16.51 14.75
N SER A 187 9.10 17.45 13.96
CA SER A 187 7.66 17.76 13.97
C SER A 187 6.80 16.60 13.48
N ALA A 188 7.24 15.87 12.45
CA ALA A 188 6.54 14.66 12.00
C ALA A 188 6.60 13.53 13.02
N MET A 189 7.74 13.37 13.70
CA MET A 189 7.85 12.42 14.80
C MET A 189 6.94 12.80 15.96
N GLN A 190 6.94 14.07 16.39
CA GLN A 190 6.11 14.53 17.51
C GLN A 190 4.62 14.36 17.19
N THR A 191 4.22 14.69 15.95
CA THR A 191 2.86 14.44 15.48
C THR A 191 2.48 12.96 15.57
N ALA A 192 3.41 12.05 15.27
CA ALA A 192 3.15 10.62 15.42
C ALA A 192 3.05 10.20 16.88
N ALA A 193 3.91 10.71 17.77
CA ALA A 193 3.82 10.45 19.21
C ALA A 193 2.48 10.93 19.79
N ASP A 194 2.02 12.12 19.40
CA ASP A 194 0.73 12.69 19.82
C ASP A 194 -0.47 11.82 19.39
N LEU A 195 -0.31 11.00 18.35
CA LEU A 195 -1.31 10.04 17.87
C LEU A 195 -1.25 8.69 18.60
N GLY A 196 -0.30 8.48 19.52
CA GLY A 196 -0.14 7.24 20.28
C GLY A 196 0.27 6.05 19.43
N VAL A 197 1.12 6.27 18.42
CA VAL A 197 1.70 5.18 17.62
C VAL A 197 2.60 4.28 18.47
N TYR A 198 2.86 3.06 18.01
CA TYR A 198 3.75 2.10 18.67
C TYR A 198 5.23 2.40 18.40
N GLY A 199 5.53 2.93 17.21
CA GLY A 199 6.90 3.24 16.83
C GLY A 199 7.00 4.25 15.69
N LEU A 200 8.24 4.63 15.43
CA LEU A 200 8.66 5.52 14.35
C LEU A 200 9.55 4.74 13.40
N GLU A 201 9.33 4.96 12.11
CA GLU A 201 10.25 4.57 11.06
C GLU A 201 10.91 5.83 10.47
N THR A 202 12.18 5.72 10.08
CA THR A 202 12.93 6.83 9.46
C THR A 202 14.05 6.32 8.57
N ASP A 203 14.70 7.23 7.84
CA ASP A 203 15.81 6.94 6.94
C ASP A 203 17.06 7.67 7.42
N ILE A 204 18.17 6.97 7.52
CA ILE A 204 19.44 7.52 8.04
C ILE A 204 20.45 7.61 6.91
N SER A 205 21.07 8.77 6.78
CA SER A 205 22.22 9.06 5.92
C SER A 205 23.38 9.61 6.75
N VAL A 206 24.56 9.74 6.16
CA VAL A 206 25.76 10.32 6.78
C VAL A 206 26.24 11.52 5.99
N SER A 207 26.59 12.61 6.66
CA SER A 207 27.13 13.82 6.04
C SER A 207 28.59 13.62 5.63
N LYS A 208 29.12 14.55 4.83
CA LYS A 208 30.52 14.53 4.37
C LYS A 208 31.53 14.42 5.52
N ASP A 209 31.19 15.01 6.66
CA ASP A 209 31.97 15.11 7.88
C ASP A 209 31.51 14.13 8.99
N GLY A 210 30.64 13.17 8.66
CA GLY A 210 30.36 12.01 9.52
C GLY A 210 29.16 12.14 10.46
N GLU A 211 28.37 13.21 10.38
CA GLU A 211 27.16 13.34 11.19
C GLU A 211 26.04 12.47 10.60
N LEU A 212 25.41 11.65 11.44
CA LEU A 212 24.24 10.85 11.04
C LEU A 212 22.99 11.72 11.07
N PHE A 213 22.27 11.78 9.95
CA PHE A 213 21.09 12.64 9.81
C PHE A 213 19.95 11.95 9.07
N LEU A 214 18.75 12.50 9.20
CA LEU A 214 17.55 11.90 8.64
C LEU A 214 17.29 12.37 7.21
N MET A 215 17.31 11.43 6.26
CA MET A 215 17.05 11.70 4.85
C MET A 215 16.78 10.42 4.05
N HIS A 216 15.66 10.42 3.33
CA HIS A 216 15.29 9.30 2.46
C HIS A 216 15.95 9.38 1.07
N ASP A 217 15.87 10.55 0.45
CA ASP A 217 16.25 10.72 -0.95
C ASP A 217 17.78 10.76 -1.09
N ASN A 218 18.28 10.40 -2.29
CA ASN A 218 19.70 10.60 -2.60
C ASN A 218 20.08 12.08 -2.61
N THR A 219 19.14 12.97 -2.94
CA THR A 219 19.38 14.42 -3.09
C THR A 219 18.42 15.19 -2.20
N LEU A 220 18.78 16.43 -1.88
CA LEU A 220 18.02 17.28 -0.98
C LEU A 220 16.88 18.04 -1.69
N ILE A 221 16.69 17.86 -3.00
CA ILE A 221 15.84 18.73 -3.84
C ILE A 221 14.38 18.69 -3.45
N ARG A 222 13.84 17.50 -3.19
CA ARG A 222 12.39 17.30 -3.00
C ARG A 222 11.91 17.83 -1.65
N THR A 223 12.73 17.66 -0.62
CA THR A 223 12.34 17.84 0.78
C THR A 223 13.02 19.02 1.46
N THR A 224 13.79 19.84 0.72
CA THR A 224 14.47 21.01 1.30
C THR A 224 14.51 22.22 0.37
N ASN A 225 15.03 23.33 0.86
CA ASN A 225 15.36 24.53 0.07
C ASN A 225 16.76 24.50 -0.61
N VAL A 226 17.43 23.36 -0.73
CA VAL A 226 18.79 23.24 -1.29
C VAL A 226 18.96 23.94 -2.65
N ALA A 227 17.94 23.90 -3.52
CA ALA A 227 18.01 24.50 -4.85
C ALA A 227 18.11 26.04 -4.81
N LYS A 228 17.69 26.66 -3.69
CA LYS A 228 17.83 28.09 -3.43
C LYS A 228 19.18 28.42 -2.79
N MET A 229 19.62 27.61 -1.81
CA MET A 229 20.83 27.87 -1.04
C MET A 229 22.11 27.46 -1.77
N TYR A 230 22.06 26.37 -2.54
CA TYR A 230 23.19 25.74 -3.21
C TYR A 230 22.83 25.33 -4.64
N SER A 231 22.49 26.31 -5.49
CA SER A 231 22.00 26.08 -6.87
C SER A 231 22.88 25.15 -7.71
N GLU A 232 24.20 25.32 -7.62
CA GLU A 232 25.21 24.57 -8.39
C GLU A 232 25.39 23.14 -7.88
N ARG A 233 25.06 22.88 -6.61
CA ARG A 233 25.24 21.59 -5.95
C ARG A 233 23.94 20.83 -5.70
N LYS A 234 22.78 21.39 -6.05
CA LYS A 234 21.45 20.81 -5.74
C LYS A 234 21.28 19.35 -6.19
N ASN A 235 21.95 18.94 -7.27
CA ASN A 235 21.87 17.59 -7.81
C ASN A 235 22.90 16.62 -7.20
N LEU A 236 23.80 17.11 -6.33
CA LEU A 236 24.76 16.25 -5.65
C LEU A 236 24.05 15.38 -4.61
N PRO A 237 24.61 14.20 -4.30
CA PRO A 237 24.17 13.39 -3.18
C PRO A 237 24.13 14.18 -1.86
N ALA A 238 23.15 13.91 -1.00
CA ALA A 238 23.01 14.57 0.29
C ALA A 238 24.26 14.38 1.18
N GLU A 239 24.90 13.22 1.11
CA GLU A 239 26.17 12.89 1.76
C GLU A 239 27.37 13.75 1.30
N SER A 240 27.25 14.50 0.20
CA SER A 240 28.33 15.39 -0.27
C SER A 240 28.37 16.75 0.47
N PHE A 241 27.39 17.03 1.32
CA PHE A 241 27.29 18.27 2.10
C PHE A 241 27.82 18.04 3.53
N SER A 242 28.45 19.05 4.12
CA SER A 242 28.83 19.01 5.54
C SER A 242 27.60 19.19 6.43
N TRP A 243 27.71 18.81 7.70
CA TRP A 243 26.61 18.97 8.64
C TRP A 243 26.18 20.42 8.79
N ASP A 244 27.12 21.37 8.88
CA ASP A 244 26.80 22.80 8.96
C ASP A 244 25.96 23.29 7.77
N GLU A 245 26.22 22.76 6.58
CA GLU A 245 25.43 23.08 5.37
C GLU A 245 24.03 22.48 5.44
N LEU A 246 23.93 21.22 5.87
CA LEU A 246 22.66 20.48 6.01
C LEU A 246 21.76 21.09 7.10
N ALA A 247 22.32 21.41 8.26
CA ALA A 247 21.62 21.98 9.40
C ALA A 247 21.04 23.38 9.11
N GLY A 248 21.59 24.09 8.11
CA GLY A 248 21.11 25.39 7.64
C GLY A 248 19.96 25.31 6.63
N LEU A 249 19.58 24.12 6.17
CA LEU A 249 18.48 23.95 5.20
C LEU A 249 17.11 23.95 5.89
N ASP A 250 16.13 24.49 5.18
CA ASP A 250 14.71 24.38 5.53
C ASP A 250 14.17 23.08 4.93
N ALA A 251 13.70 22.19 5.81
CA ALA A 251 13.13 20.89 5.49
C ALA A 251 11.60 20.83 5.60
N GLY A 252 10.93 21.98 5.75
CA GLY A 252 9.49 22.04 6.03
C GLY A 252 8.64 22.86 5.05
N SER A 253 9.22 23.89 4.45
CA SER A 253 8.54 24.81 3.51
C SER A 253 8.05 24.14 2.23
N TRP A 254 8.60 22.97 1.86
CA TRP A 254 8.11 22.19 0.72
C TRP A 254 6.76 21.50 1.03
N PHE A 255 6.48 21.26 2.31
CA PHE A 255 5.30 20.54 2.74
C PHE A 255 4.11 21.50 2.87
N TYR A 256 3.12 21.29 2.02
CA TYR A 256 1.89 22.09 2.08
C TYR A 256 1.05 21.69 3.30
N ASN A 257 1.05 22.53 4.33
CA ASN A 257 0.22 22.37 5.53
C ASN A 257 -0.42 23.72 5.92
N PRO A 258 -1.71 23.76 6.32
CA PRO A 258 -2.37 24.97 6.81
C PRO A 258 -1.64 25.69 7.97
N ARG A 259 -0.89 24.97 8.79
CA ARG A 259 -0.14 25.51 9.93
C ARG A 259 1.20 26.15 9.55
N ASN A 260 1.63 26.04 8.29
CA ASN A 260 2.91 26.49 7.76
C ASN A 260 4.12 26.03 8.59
N LEU A 261 4.76 24.92 8.19
CA LEU A 261 5.89 24.32 8.90
C LEU A 261 7.24 24.79 8.34
N SER A 262 7.31 26.05 7.87
CA SER A 262 8.57 26.67 7.43
C SER A 262 9.58 26.76 8.58
N GLY A 263 10.86 26.58 8.27
CA GLY A 263 11.96 26.65 9.24
C GLY A 263 12.24 25.35 10.00
N GLU A 264 11.50 24.27 9.73
CA GLU A 264 11.89 22.92 10.19
C GLU A 264 13.28 22.58 9.65
N ARG A 265 14.11 21.95 10.48
CA ARG A 265 15.47 21.54 10.12
C ARG A 265 15.53 20.06 9.80
N ILE A 266 16.60 19.65 9.12
CA ILE A 266 16.98 18.25 9.01
C ILE A 266 17.46 17.79 10.41
N PRO A 267 16.85 16.78 11.04
CA PRO A 267 17.30 16.29 12.35
C PRO A 267 18.54 15.39 12.24
N THR A 268 19.32 15.33 13.31
CA THR A 268 20.32 14.26 13.48
C THR A 268 19.65 12.97 13.93
N MET A 269 20.33 11.84 13.73
CA MET A 269 19.91 10.55 14.29
C MET A 269 19.81 10.63 15.82
N ALA A 270 20.76 11.31 16.48
CA ALA A 270 20.77 11.46 17.93
C ALA A 270 19.51 12.18 18.44
N GLU A 271 19.07 13.25 17.77
CA GLU A 271 17.81 13.95 18.10
C GLU A 271 16.59 13.04 17.91
N ALA A 272 16.56 12.25 16.84
CA ALA A 272 15.48 11.30 16.57
C ALA A 272 15.39 10.18 17.63
N LEU A 273 16.54 9.59 18.02
CA LEU A 273 16.60 8.58 19.08
C LEU A 273 16.16 9.16 20.43
N GLN A 274 16.58 10.39 20.76
CA GLN A 274 16.12 11.08 21.97
C GLN A 274 14.62 11.32 21.96
N MET A 275 14.05 11.69 20.81
CA MET A 275 12.61 11.84 20.64
C MET A 275 11.89 10.52 20.90
N ALA A 276 12.35 9.43 20.27
CA ALA A 276 11.77 8.10 20.45
C ALA A 276 11.82 7.66 21.92
N LYS A 277 12.97 7.85 22.57
CA LYS A 277 13.15 7.58 24.01
C LYS A 277 12.18 8.35 24.88
N LYS A 278 12.09 9.67 24.67
CA LYS A 278 11.24 10.58 25.46
C LYS A 278 9.76 10.16 25.41
N ASN A 279 9.32 9.64 24.28
CA ASN A 279 7.93 9.24 24.05
C ASN A 279 7.69 7.73 24.21
N ASN A 280 8.71 6.96 24.64
CA ASN A 280 8.65 5.51 24.79
C ASN A 280 8.16 4.78 23.52
N LEU A 281 8.72 5.16 22.37
CA LEU A 281 8.38 4.63 21.06
C LEU A 281 9.45 3.65 20.58
N TYR A 282 9.02 2.59 19.87
CA TYR A 282 9.95 1.77 19.11
C TYR A 282 10.54 2.56 17.94
N PHE A 283 11.79 2.28 17.60
CA PHE A 283 12.51 2.91 16.51
C PHE A 283 12.95 1.85 15.50
N ILE A 284 12.60 2.06 14.23
CA ILE A 284 13.10 1.29 13.10
C ILE A 284 13.68 2.28 12.09
N TYR A 285 14.75 1.90 11.39
CA TYR A 285 15.42 2.78 10.44
C TYR A 285 15.92 2.02 9.22
N ASP A 286 15.88 2.68 8.07
CA ASP A 286 16.60 2.27 6.88
C ASP A 286 17.94 3.02 6.82
N LEU A 287 19.06 2.28 6.87
CA LEU A 287 20.39 2.87 6.75
C LEU A 287 20.82 2.95 5.29
N ARG A 288 21.10 4.17 4.82
CA ARG A 288 21.72 4.42 3.54
C ARG A 288 23.23 4.21 3.64
N ILE A 289 23.75 3.28 2.86
CA ILE A 289 25.19 3.15 2.65
C ILE A 289 25.61 4.23 1.64
N PRO A 290 26.56 5.11 2.00
CA PRO A 290 27.00 6.17 1.09
C PRO A 290 27.83 5.59 -0.06
N LEU A 291 28.20 6.43 -1.03
CA LEU A 291 29.07 6.03 -2.12
C LEU A 291 30.41 5.48 -1.61
N PRO A 292 31.04 4.52 -2.31
CA PRO A 292 32.29 3.89 -1.86
C PRO A 292 33.44 4.88 -1.58
N GLU A 293 33.45 6.03 -2.25
CA GLU A 293 34.48 7.06 -2.07
C GLU A 293 34.24 7.94 -0.83
N HIS A 294 33.08 7.79 -0.17
CA HIS A 294 32.75 8.54 1.03
C HIS A 294 33.64 8.12 2.21
N PRO A 295 34.20 9.04 3.01
CA PRO A 295 35.14 8.71 4.09
C PRO A 295 34.60 7.72 5.14
N TYR A 296 33.27 7.61 5.23
CA TYR A 296 32.57 6.79 6.22
C TYR A 296 31.83 5.58 5.60
N ALA A 297 32.07 5.26 4.33
CA ALA A 297 31.37 4.16 3.65
C ALA A 297 31.50 2.81 4.39
N ASP A 298 32.69 2.52 4.92
CA ASP A 298 32.98 1.26 5.60
C ASP A 298 32.60 1.26 7.10
N SER A 299 32.33 2.44 7.70
CA SER A 299 32.09 2.57 9.15
C SER A 299 30.70 3.10 9.52
N VAL A 300 29.87 3.47 8.55
CA VAL A 300 28.56 4.09 8.82
C VAL A 300 27.62 3.18 9.62
N LEU A 301 27.69 1.85 9.39
CA LEU A 301 26.91 0.88 10.16
C LEU A 301 27.35 0.86 11.63
N GLU A 302 28.66 0.80 11.88
CA GLU A 302 29.21 0.81 13.24
C GLU A 302 28.84 2.10 13.98
N GLN A 303 28.94 3.25 13.30
CA GLN A 303 28.53 4.55 13.86
C GLN A 303 27.04 4.57 14.25
N CYS A 304 26.18 4.02 13.39
CA CYS A 304 24.75 3.91 13.65
C CYS A 304 24.48 3.05 14.90
N LEU A 305 25.14 1.89 15.02
CA LEU A 305 25.00 0.99 16.16
C LEU A 305 25.52 1.62 17.47
N GLU A 306 26.65 2.33 17.43
CA GLU A 306 27.19 3.04 18.60
C GLU A 306 26.31 4.24 19.01
N SER A 307 25.66 4.92 18.05
CA SER A 307 24.67 5.96 18.34
C SER A 307 23.45 5.39 19.07
N ILE A 308 22.92 4.24 18.62
CA ILE A 308 21.83 3.52 19.31
C ILE A 308 22.24 3.12 20.72
N LYS A 309 23.44 2.56 20.89
CA LYS A 309 24.00 2.18 22.19
C LYS A 309 24.05 3.36 23.15
N THR A 310 24.62 4.48 22.68
CA THR A 310 24.84 5.69 23.49
C THR A 310 23.52 6.38 23.87
N SER A 311 22.51 6.32 23.00
CA SER A 311 21.18 6.85 23.29
C SER A 311 20.43 6.06 24.39
N GLY A 312 20.82 4.80 24.62
CA GLY A 312 20.19 3.92 25.59
C GLY A 312 18.75 3.52 25.21
N VAL A 313 18.51 3.24 23.94
CA VAL A 313 17.22 2.74 23.40
C VAL A 313 17.36 1.40 22.66
N VAL A 314 18.39 0.62 23.00
CA VAL A 314 18.73 -0.66 22.33
C VAL A 314 17.54 -1.63 22.34
N ASP A 315 16.84 -1.72 23.46
CA ASP A 315 15.67 -2.58 23.68
C ASP A 315 14.40 -2.11 22.95
N HIS A 316 14.37 -0.84 22.54
CA HIS A 316 13.31 -0.22 21.76
C HIS A 316 13.72 0.01 20.29
N THR A 317 14.85 -0.53 19.84
CA THR A 317 15.32 -0.37 18.46
C THR A 317 15.28 -1.67 17.69
N TRP A 318 14.55 -1.68 16.59
CA TRP A 318 14.52 -2.76 15.61
C TRP A 318 15.66 -2.56 14.63
N VAL A 319 16.74 -3.32 14.82
CA VAL A 319 17.94 -3.21 14.00
C VAL A 319 17.72 -4.03 12.73
N LEU A 320 17.49 -3.35 11.60
CA LEU A 320 17.44 -4.01 10.30
C LEU A 320 18.82 -4.56 9.96
N THR A 321 18.92 -5.87 9.77
CA THR A 321 20.21 -6.56 9.68
C THR A 321 20.14 -7.68 8.66
N LYS A 322 21.20 -7.81 7.85
CA LYS A 322 21.40 -8.96 6.97
C LYS A 322 22.17 -10.07 7.69
N PRO A 323 22.04 -11.36 7.30
CA PRO A 323 22.74 -12.46 7.96
C PRO A 323 24.25 -12.23 8.12
N GLU A 324 24.91 -11.67 7.10
CA GLU A 324 26.34 -11.36 7.10
C GLU A 324 26.76 -10.24 8.07
N GLN A 325 25.81 -9.47 8.62
CA GLN A 325 26.06 -8.35 9.54
C GLN A 325 25.77 -8.71 11.01
N ILE A 326 25.21 -9.90 11.29
CA ILE A 326 24.74 -10.28 12.63
C ILE A 326 25.86 -10.23 13.66
N ASP A 327 27.03 -10.81 13.34
CA ASP A 327 28.17 -10.85 14.27
C ASP A 327 28.64 -9.45 14.67
N LEU A 328 28.69 -8.53 13.69
CA LEU A 328 29.04 -7.13 13.94
C LEU A 328 27.99 -6.47 14.83
N VAL A 329 26.70 -6.61 14.51
CA VAL A 329 25.60 -6.02 15.28
C VAL A 329 25.62 -6.52 16.72
N GLN A 330 25.78 -7.82 16.94
CA GLN A 330 25.82 -8.41 18.28
C GLN A 330 27.08 -8.05 19.06
N SER A 331 28.21 -7.78 18.38
CA SER A 331 29.43 -7.33 19.06
C SER A 331 29.27 -5.93 19.68
N ILE A 332 28.47 -5.05 19.06
CA ILE A 332 28.23 -3.67 19.51
C ILE A 332 26.98 -3.58 20.39
N LEU A 333 25.91 -4.27 19.98
CA LEU A 333 24.59 -4.31 20.61
C LEU A 333 24.17 -5.77 20.93
N PRO A 334 24.72 -6.40 21.99
CA PRO A 334 24.41 -7.79 22.31
C PRO A 334 22.91 -8.08 22.57
N ALA A 335 22.15 -7.06 22.96
CA ALA A 335 20.72 -7.15 23.24
C ALA A 335 19.83 -6.62 22.08
N ALA A 336 20.39 -6.41 20.88
CA ALA A 336 19.66 -5.87 19.75
C ALA A 336 18.45 -6.74 19.36
N VAL A 337 17.35 -6.09 19.01
CA VAL A 337 16.20 -6.74 18.38
C VAL A 337 16.50 -6.90 16.89
N LEU A 338 17.12 -8.03 16.53
CA LEU A 338 17.45 -8.37 15.15
C LEU A 338 16.19 -8.45 14.29
N THR A 339 16.14 -7.63 13.24
CA THR A 339 14.99 -7.48 12.35
C THR A 339 15.37 -7.83 10.91
N ALA A 340 14.65 -8.78 10.32
CA ALA A 340 14.84 -9.18 8.93
C ALA A 340 14.03 -8.27 7.99
N GLY A 341 14.72 -7.52 7.13
CA GLY A 341 14.09 -6.77 6.04
C GLY A 341 13.76 -7.68 4.86
N ILE A 342 12.56 -7.56 4.29
CA ILE A 342 12.16 -8.31 3.08
C ILE A 342 11.53 -7.35 2.07
N GLY A 343 12.25 -7.08 0.98
CA GLY A 343 11.83 -6.17 -0.09
C GLY A 343 10.89 -6.79 -1.13
N TYR A 344 10.43 -5.97 -2.10
CA TYR A 344 9.47 -6.37 -3.14
C TYR A 344 9.96 -7.49 -4.08
N TYR A 345 11.27 -7.60 -4.28
CA TYR A 345 11.89 -8.54 -5.23
C TYR A 345 12.59 -9.71 -4.54
N GLU A 346 12.53 -9.76 -3.21
CA GLU A 346 13.22 -10.76 -2.42
C GLU A 346 12.31 -11.95 -2.15
N ARG A 347 12.91 -13.14 -2.11
CA ARG A 347 12.21 -14.34 -1.71
C ARG A 347 12.17 -14.37 -0.18
N PRO A 348 10.98 -14.41 0.46
CA PRO A 348 10.90 -14.46 1.91
C PRO A 348 11.64 -15.69 2.48
N PRO A 349 12.56 -15.51 3.44
CA PRO A 349 13.27 -16.61 4.10
C PRO A 349 12.31 -17.54 4.86
N SER A 350 12.75 -18.76 5.15
CA SER A 350 11.94 -19.66 5.97
C SER A 350 11.85 -19.16 7.42
N PRO A 351 10.71 -19.33 8.12
CA PRO A 351 10.62 -18.94 9.54
C PRO A 351 11.68 -19.61 10.41
N THR A 352 11.98 -20.89 10.16
CA THR A 352 12.99 -21.64 10.91
C THR A 352 14.39 -21.04 10.74
N THR A 353 14.76 -20.63 9.53
CA THR A 353 16.06 -19.98 9.27
C THR A 353 16.19 -18.70 10.09
N LEU A 354 15.18 -17.83 10.03
CA LEU A 354 15.20 -16.56 10.77
C LEU A 354 15.32 -16.76 12.29
N VAL A 355 14.58 -17.71 12.85
CA VAL A 355 14.65 -18.02 14.28
C VAL A 355 16.03 -18.58 14.67
N THR A 356 16.61 -19.47 13.85
CA THR A 356 17.95 -20.03 14.08
C THR A 356 19.02 -18.94 14.06
N ASP A 357 18.90 -17.97 13.15
CA ASP A 357 19.82 -16.84 13.03
C ASP A 357 19.57 -15.75 14.11
N GLY A 358 18.60 -15.97 15.01
CA GLY A 358 18.34 -15.10 16.16
C GLY A 358 17.40 -13.92 15.90
N PHE A 359 16.82 -13.81 14.70
CA PHE A 359 15.85 -12.76 14.39
C PHE A 359 14.61 -12.84 15.28
N LYS A 360 14.03 -11.67 15.57
CA LYS A 360 12.82 -11.50 16.40
C LYS A 360 11.69 -10.84 15.64
N VAL A 361 12.01 -10.06 14.62
CA VAL A 361 11.05 -9.27 13.85
C VAL A 361 11.26 -9.49 12.35
N VAL A 362 10.17 -9.57 11.61
CA VAL A 362 10.12 -9.55 10.15
C VAL A 362 9.52 -8.22 9.72
N ASN A 363 10.31 -7.38 9.05
CA ASN A 363 9.87 -6.13 8.45
C ASN A 363 9.75 -6.30 6.93
N SER A 364 8.53 -6.53 6.43
CA SER A 364 8.33 -6.95 5.04
C SER A 364 7.34 -6.06 4.29
N VAL A 365 7.46 -6.06 2.97
CA VAL A 365 6.43 -5.51 2.10
C VAL A 365 5.05 -6.15 2.32
N TYR A 366 3.97 -5.37 2.22
CA TYR A 366 2.58 -5.81 2.46
C TYR A 366 2.08 -6.94 1.55
N SER A 367 2.85 -7.29 0.50
CA SER A 367 2.54 -8.35 -0.47
C SER A 367 2.74 -9.75 0.10
N LEU A 368 3.28 -9.88 1.32
CA LEU A 368 3.38 -11.15 2.03
C LEU A 368 2.02 -11.85 2.14
N SER A 369 1.99 -13.14 1.84
CA SER A 369 0.75 -13.93 1.89
C SER A 369 0.29 -14.17 3.33
N ASN A 370 -1.02 -14.27 3.57
CA ASN A 370 -1.57 -14.59 4.89
C ASN A 370 -0.99 -15.87 5.49
N ARG A 371 -0.70 -16.88 4.65
CA ARG A 371 -0.04 -18.12 5.10
C ARG A 371 1.36 -17.85 5.66
N MET A 372 2.13 -16.98 5.03
CA MET A 372 3.48 -16.63 5.48
C MET A 372 3.46 -15.74 6.72
N ILE A 373 2.53 -14.78 6.80
CA ILE A 373 2.32 -13.96 8.01
C ILE A 373 2.13 -14.88 9.22
N HIS A 374 1.17 -15.81 9.15
CA HIS A 374 0.94 -16.77 10.22
C HIS A 374 2.10 -17.74 10.46
N ALA A 375 2.85 -18.10 9.42
CA ALA A 375 4.01 -18.98 9.57
C ALA A 375 5.13 -18.32 10.38
N TYR A 376 5.38 -17.01 10.17
CA TYR A 376 6.33 -16.25 10.98
C TYR A 376 5.83 -16.05 12.41
N GLN A 377 4.57 -15.64 12.60
CA GLN A 377 3.97 -15.48 13.94
C GLN A 377 4.00 -16.79 14.74
N LYS A 378 3.67 -17.93 14.11
CA LYS A 378 3.74 -19.24 14.76
C LYS A 378 5.17 -19.64 15.16
N ALA A 379 6.18 -19.12 14.46
CA ALA A 379 7.59 -19.29 14.81
C ALA A 379 8.06 -18.33 15.94
N GLY A 380 7.17 -17.47 16.45
CA GLY A 380 7.49 -16.50 17.51
C GLY A 380 8.12 -15.21 16.98
N LEU A 381 8.03 -14.94 15.68
CA LEU A 381 8.51 -13.70 15.07
C LEU A 381 7.39 -12.67 15.02
N TRP A 382 7.70 -11.43 15.41
CA TRP A 382 6.83 -10.29 15.19
C TRP A 382 6.79 -9.93 13.70
N VAL A 383 5.62 -9.67 13.12
CA VAL A 383 5.46 -9.33 11.71
C VAL A 383 5.00 -7.88 11.56
N ASN A 384 5.86 -7.05 10.99
CA ASN A 384 5.55 -5.70 10.56
C ASN A 384 5.44 -5.63 9.03
N LEU A 385 4.39 -4.97 8.52
CA LEU A 385 4.17 -4.83 7.07
C LEU A 385 4.15 -3.37 6.61
N TRP A 386 4.89 -3.07 5.55
CA TRP A 386 5.00 -1.73 4.96
C TRP A 386 4.83 -1.74 3.43
N LEU A 387 4.56 -0.62 2.76
CA LEU A 387 3.92 0.56 3.32
C LEU A 387 2.40 0.42 3.11
N VAL A 388 1.63 0.49 4.19
CA VAL A 388 0.17 0.29 4.14
C VAL A 388 -0.48 1.64 4.34
N ASP A 389 -1.10 2.21 3.31
CA ASP A 389 -1.68 3.56 3.40
C ASP A 389 -3.21 3.57 3.27
N GLU A 390 -3.79 2.46 2.84
CA GLU A 390 -5.22 2.40 2.54
C GLU A 390 -6.04 1.70 3.63
N PRO A 391 -7.17 2.31 4.05
CA PRO A 391 -8.02 1.73 5.09
C PRO A 391 -8.52 0.31 4.79
N TRP A 392 -8.80 -0.03 3.54
CA TRP A 392 -9.24 -1.39 3.19
C TRP A 392 -8.09 -2.40 3.32
N GLN A 393 -6.86 -1.99 3.02
CA GLN A 393 -5.69 -2.86 3.12
C GLN A 393 -5.28 -3.05 4.58
N TYR A 394 -5.31 -1.98 5.38
CA TYR A 394 -5.20 -2.07 6.84
C TYR A 394 -6.28 -2.98 7.43
N SER A 395 -7.53 -2.85 6.98
CA SER A 395 -8.63 -3.72 7.42
C SER A 395 -8.39 -5.19 7.08
N ARG A 396 -7.89 -5.50 5.87
CA ARG A 396 -7.48 -6.86 5.49
C ARG A 396 -6.41 -7.42 6.43
N LEU A 397 -5.42 -6.61 6.76
CA LEU A 397 -4.31 -7.01 7.63
C LEU A 397 -4.75 -7.17 9.09
N TRP A 398 -5.67 -6.33 9.55
CA TRP A 398 -6.33 -6.50 10.85
C TRP A 398 -7.11 -7.81 10.90
N LEU A 399 -7.90 -8.14 9.87
CA LEU A 399 -8.61 -9.43 9.82
C LEU A 399 -7.66 -10.63 9.72
N THR A 400 -6.47 -10.44 9.13
CA THR A 400 -5.40 -11.45 9.15
C THR A 400 -4.75 -11.55 10.53
N GLY A 401 -4.83 -10.53 11.38
CA GLY A 401 -4.19 -10.50 12.69
C GLY A 401 -2.68 -10.25 12.61
N VAL A 402 -2.22 -9.37 11.72
CA VAL A 402 -0.82 -8.93 11.69
C VAL A 402 -0.47 -8.12 12.95
N ASP A 403 0.77 -8.21 13.42
CA ASP A 403 1.18 -7.57 14.68
C ASP A 403 1.29 -6.05 14.55
N SER A 404 1.92 -5.55 13.47
CA SER A 404 2.00 -4.12 13.20
C SER A 404 2.05 -3.78 11.71
N VAL A 405 1.78 -2.51 11.40
CA VAL A 405 1.95 -1.95 10.05
C VAL A 405 2.71 -0.62 10.11
N THR A 406 3.55 -0.38 9.12
CA THR A 406 4.10 0.96 8.87
C THR A 406 3.21 1.71 7.87
N SER A 407 2.92 2.98 8.14
CA SER A 407 2.03 3.82 7.31
C SER A 407 2.43 5.29 7.31
N ASN A 408 2.17 5.98 6.19
CA ASN A 408 2.17 7.45 6.16
C ASN A 408 0.93 8.05 6.84
N TYR A 409 -0.17 7.29 6.89
CA TYR A 409 -1.52 7.75 7.27
C TYR A 409 -1.99 7.15 8.60
N VAL A 410 -1.08 7.06 9.58
CA VAL A 410 -1.36 6.48 10.90
C VAL A 410 -2.59 7.07 11.58
N GLN A 411 -2.90 8.36 11.38
CA GLN A 411 -4.11 9.02 11.91
C GLN A 411 -5.41 8.38 11.42
N LEU A 412 -5.44 7.88 10.16
CA LEU A 412 -6.62 7.23 9.62
C LEU A 412 -6.88 5.89 10.30
N PHE A 413 -5.81 5.19 10.67
CA PHE A 413 -5.89 3.86 11.29
C PHE A 413 -6.06 3.95 12.80
N ALA A 414 -5.43 4.94 13.44
CA ALA A 414 -5.62 5.25 14.86
C ALA A 414 -7.11 5.48 15.15
N ALA A 415 -7.79 6.26 14.32
CA ALA A 415 -9.22 6.55 14.43
C ALA A 415 -10.17 5.38 14.06
N MET A 416 -9.67 4.23 13.59
CA MET A 416 -10.50 3.08 13.26
C MET A 416 -10.75 2.18 14.47
N ASP A 417 -12.00 2.06 14.89
CA ASP A 417 -12.42 1.13 15.96
C ASP A 417 -12.73 -0.28 15.45
N ARG A 418 -12.87 -0.44 14.13
CA ARG A 418 -13.13 -1.73 13.48
C ARG A 418 -12.63 -1.74 12.02
N PRO A 419 -12.34 -2.92 11.44
CA PRO A 419 -11.99 -3.03 10.04
C PRO A 419 -13.16 -2.60 9.14
N ARG A 420 -12.86 -1.78 8.11
CA ARG A 420 -13.85 -1.25 7.16
C ARG A 420 -14.35 -2.34 6.24
N LEU A 421 -15.67 -2.41 6.05
CA LEU A 421 -16.33 -3.40 5.18
C LEU A 421 -16.07 -4.85 5.60
N ALA A 422 -15.66 -5.09 6.85
CA ALA A 422 -15.61 -6.42 7.41
C ALA A 422 -17.02 -6.94 7.70
N ILE A 423 -17.28 -8.21 7.38
CA ILE A 423 -18.58 -8.85 7.54
C ILE A 423 -18.40 -10.12 8.37
N THR A 424 -19.25 -10.35 9.36
CA THR A 424 -19.23 -11.62 10.10
C THR A 424 -19.70 -12.75 9.20
N TYR A 425 -19.16 -13.95 9.39
CA TYR A 425 -19.53 -15.11 8.58
C TYR A 425 -21.05 -15.42 8.56
N PRO A 426 -21.81 -15.32 9.67
CA PRO A 426 -23.27 -15.49 9.63
C PRO A 426 -23.99 -14.46 8.76
N VAL A 427 -23.58 -13.18 8.84
CA VAL A 427 -24.15 -12.11 8.00
C VAL A 427 -23.80 -12.35 6.53
N TYR A 428 -22.55 -12.76 6.25
CA TYR A 428 -22.14 -13.12 4.90
C TYR A 428 -22.98 -14.26 4.33
N ILE A 429 -23.21 -15.34 5.09
CA ILE A 429 -24.08 -16.44 4.66
C ILE A 429 -25.48 -15.92 4.34
N ALA A 430 -26.09 -15.12 5.21
CA ALA A 430 -27.43 -14.58 4.96
C ALA A 430 -27.50 -13.77 3.64
N ILE A 431 -26.53 -12.87 3.43
CA ILE A 431 -26.43 -12.08 2.19
C ILE A 431 -26.24 -12.99 0.97
N TRP A 432 -25.29 -13.94 1.04
CA TRP A 432 -24.97 -14.83 -0.06
C TRP A 432 -26.09 -15.83 -0.38
N SER A 433 -26.85 -16.25 0.64
CA SER A 433 -28.05 -17.07 0.48
C SER A 433 -29.15 -16.31 -0.25
N VAL A 434 -29.41 -15.04 0.10
CA VAL A 434 -30.37 -14.20 -0.62
C VAL A 434 -29.94 -13.99 -2.07
N ILE A 435 -28.66 -13.70 -2.32
CA ILE A 435 -28.10 -13.59 -3.68
C ILE A 435 -28.32 -14.88 -4.46
N GLY A 436 -28.05 -16.04 -3.85
CA GLY A 436 -28.30 -17.35 -4.43
C GLY A 436 -29.76 -17.57 -4.80
N LEU A 437 -30.70 -17.24 -3.91
CA LEU A 437 -32.13 -17.36 -4.16
C LEU A 437 -32.58 -16.46 -5.33
N LEU A 438 -32.14 -15.20 -5.35
CA LEU A 438 -32.44 -14.27 -6.45
C LEU A 438 -31.85 -14.76 -7.78
N ALA A 439 -30.62 -15.27 -7.76
CA ALA A 439 -29.94 -15.83 -8.91
C ALA A 439 -30.65 -17.11 -9.44
N GLY A 440 -31.10 -17.98 -8.53
CA GLY A 440 -31.90 -19.16 -8.85
C GLY A 440 -33.28 -18.82 -9.42
N LEU A 441 -33.98 -17.83 -8.84
CA LEU A 441 -35.22 -17.30 -9.40
C LEU A 441 -34.98 -16.74 -10.81
N PHE A 442 -33.92 -15.94 -10.99
CA PHE A 442 -33.55 -15.43 -12.29
C PHE A 442 -33.24 -16.55 -13.30
N LEU A 443 -32.70 -17.70 -12.87
CA LEU A 443 -32.49 -18.86 -13.74
C LEU A 443 -33.83 -19.47 -14.22
N ILE A 444 -34.82 -19.56 -13.33
CA ILE A 444 -36.09 -20.31 -13.54
C ILE A 444 -37.18 -19.46 -14.23
N ILE A 445 -37.31 -18.17 -13.89
CA ILE A 445 -38.38 -17.29 -14.40
C ILE A 445 -38.36 -17.28 -15.94
N ARG A 446 -39.39 -17.80 -16.61
CA ARG A 446 -39.48 -17.79 -18.08
C ARG A 446 -39.57 -16.34 -18.60
N LYS A 447 -38.98 -16.10 -19.77
CA LYS A 447 -39.29 -14.90 -20.57
C LYS A 447 -40.69 -15.03 -21.15
#